data_AF-A0A5B9FWE9-F1
#
_entry.id   AF-A0A5B9FWE9-F1
#
_cell.length_a   1.000
_cell.length_b   1.000
_cell.length_c   1.000
_cell.angle_alpha   90.00
_cell.angle_beta   90.00
_cell.angle_gamma   90.00
#
_symmetry.space_group_name_H-M   'P 1'
#
loop_
_entity.id
_entity.type
_entity.pdbx_description
1 polymer ?
#
loop_
_entity_poly.entity_id
_entity_poly.type
_entity_poly.pdbx_seq_one_letter_code
_entity_poly.pdbx_strand_id
1 'polypeptide(L)'
;MTLTVEVITLAGCKSYTTMTIKVLPLPTPNTTPDALVLCDDNNAGDGQEEFDLTQAAADIMDNEPNLILSYHLTYDDADQDINAIADPTQFVSGTATSM
;
A
#
# COMPACT_ATOMS: atom_id res chain seq x y z
N MET A 1 -5.74 6.21 25.18
CA MET A 1 -5.15 7.30 26.01
C MET A 1 -6.23 8.33 26.23
N THR A 2 -6.37 8.88 27.43
CA THR A 2 -7.35 9.94 27.70
C THR A 2 -6.62 11.23 28.03
N LEU A 3 -6.93 12.29 27.28
CA LEU A 3 -6.43 13.64 27.54
C LEU A 3 -7.47 14.42 28.35
N THR A 4 -7.01 15.19 29.32
CA THR A 4 -7.83 16.17 30.04
C THR A 4 -7.55 17.55 29.47
N VAL A 5 -8.61 18.26 29.07
CA VAL A 5 -8.55 19.65 28.61
C VAL A 5 -9.05 20.55 29.72
N GLU A 6 -8.24 21.54 30.11
CA GLU A 6 -8.58 22.56 31.09
C GLU A 6 -8.76 23.91 30.39
N VAL A 7 -9.87 24.59 30.67
CA VAL A 7 -10.10 25.99 30.27
C VAL A 7 -10.14 26.85 31.53
N ILE A 8 -9.33 27.91 31.54
CA ILE A 8 -9.25 28.87 32.65
C ILE A 8 -9.64 30.26 32.14
N THR A 9 -10.55 30.94 32.84
CA THR A 9 -10.92 32.32 32.52
C THR A 9 -9.96 33.32 33.20
N LEU A 10 -9.95 34.58 32.75
CA LEU A 10 -9.17 35.65 33.41
C LEU A 10 -9.58 35.88 34.88
N ALA A 11 -10.82 35.52 35.25
CA ALA A 11 -11.31 35.56 36.62
C ALA A 11 -10.94 34.30 37.44
N GLY A 12 -10.23 33.34 36.85
CA GLY A 12 -9.77 32.12 37.51
C GLY A 12 -10.77 30.96 37.53
N CYS A 13 -11.92 31.06 36.84
CA CYS A 13 -12.86 29.94 36.74
C CYS A 13 -12.27 28.82 35.89
N LYS A 14 -12.42 27.58 36.35
CA LYS A 14 -11.88 26.39 35.67
C LYS A 14 -13.00 25.49 35.17
N SER A 15 -12.82 24.94 33.98
CA SER A 15 -13.67 23.90 33.42
C SER A 15 -12.79 22.79 32.85
N TYR A 16 -13.23 21.54 33.01
CA TYR A 16 -12.51 20.37 32.53
C TYR A 16 -13.39 19.55 31.60
N THR A 17 -12.79 19.00 30.55
CA THR A 17 -13.39 17.95 29.74
C THR A 17 -12.33 16.90 29.43
N THR A 18 -12.76 15.73 28.96
CA THR A 18 -11.86 14.64 28.58
C THR A 18 -12.08 14.23 27.15
N MET A 19 -11.00 13.91 26.45
CA MET A 19 -11.03 13.34 25.10
C MET A 19 -10.26 12.04 25.07
N THR A 20 -10.86 11.00 24.51
CA THR A 20 -10.18 9.72 24.29
C THR A 20 -9.50 9.74 22.93
N ILE A 21 -8.20 9.49 22.91
CA ILE A 21 -7.43 9.25 21.70
C ILE A 21 -7.16 7.75 21.58
N LYS A 22 -7.45 7.21 20.39
CA LYS A 22 -7.06 5.87 19.96
C LYS A 22 -6.03 6.01 18.85
N VAL A 23 -4.84 5.48 19.08
CA VAL A 23 -3.85 5.26 18.02
C VAL A 23 -4.12 3.85 17.48
N LEU A 24 -4.35 3.73 16.18
CA LEU A 24 -4.40 2.43 15.53
C LEU A 24 -2.96 1.99 15.23
N PRO A 25 -2.63 0.69 15.34
CA PRO A 25 -1.35 0.19 14.87
C PRO A 25 -1.19 0.50 13.38
N LEU A 26 0.07 0.63 12.92
CA LEU A 26 0.35 0.66 11.50
C LEU A 26 -0.04 -0.70 10.88
N PRO A 27 -0.57 -0.72 9.66
CA PRO A 27 -0.82 -1.97 8.96
C PRO A 27 0.51 -2.71 8.72
N THR A 28 0.46 -4.03 8.74
CA THR A 28 1.61 -4.90 8.47
C THR A 28 1.32 -5.76 7.23
N PRO A 29 1.45 -5.21 6.01
CA PRO A 29 1.22 -5.98 4.79
C PRO A 29 2.23 -7.13 4.65
N ASN A 30 1.87 -8.15 3.88
CA ASN A 30 2.80 -9.19 3.47
C ASN A 30 3.85 -8.57 2.53
N THR A 31 5.12 -8.62 2.95
CA THR A 31 6.25 -8.08 2.17
C THR A 31 6.91 -9.12 1.27
N THR A 32 6.44 -10.36 1.32
CA THR A 32 6.90 -11.48 0.51
C THR A 32 5.69 -12.26 -0.04
N PRO A 33 4.87 -11.63 -0.91
CA PRO A 33 3.76 -12.33 -1.54
C PRO A 33 4.27 -13.45 -2.46
N ASP A 34 3.40 -14.42 -2.73
CA ASP A 34 3.69 -15.45 -3.72
C ASP A 34 3.86 -14.84 -5.12
N ALA A 35 4.77 -15.40 -5.91
CA ALA A 35 5.01 -14.93 -7.27
C ALA A 35 3.80 -15.26 -8.17
N LEU A 36 3.40 -14.31 -9.01
CA LEU A 36 2.51 -14.59 -10.14
C LEU A 36 3.30 -15.36 -11.19
N VAL A 37 2.78 -16.51 -11.61
CA VAL A 37 3.44 -17.41 -12.57
C VAL A 37 2.48 -17.72 -13.70
N LEU A 38 2.86 -17.36 -14.92
CA LEU A 38 2.17 -17.68 -16.16
C LEU A 38 3.18 -18.28 -17.16
N CYS A 39 2.69 -19.15 -18.03
CA CYS A 39 3.46 -19.62 -19.19
C CYS A 39 3.45 -18.53 -20.27
N ASP A 40 4.53 -18.42 -21.06
CA ASP A 40 4.58 -17.64 -22.31
C ASP A 40 3.75 -18.37 -23.38
N ASP A 41 2.43 -18.22 -23.27
CA ASP A 41 1.45 -18.85 -24.15
C ASP A 41 0.90 -17.83 -25.15
N ASN A 42 0.82 -16.55 -24.76
CA ASN A 42 0.48 -15.46 -25.66
C ASN A 42 1.72 -15.03 -26.45
N ASN A 43 1.73 -15.33 -27.75
CA ASN A 43 2.87 -15.04 -28.63
C ASN A 43 4.14 -15.87 -28.30
N ALA A 44 3.91 -17.10 -27.83
CA ALA A 44 4.89 -18.10 -27.40
C ALA A 44 6.30 -18.01 -28.04
N GLY A 45 7.30 -17.89 -27.17
CA GLY A 45 8.73 -17.95 -27.51
C GLY A 45 9.43 -16.60 -27.56
N ASP A 46 8.74 -15.51 -27.21
CA ASP A 46 9.35 -14.19 -27.01
C ASP A 46 9.77 -13.94 -25.54
N GLY A 47 9.40 -14.83 -24.63
CA GLY A 47 9.76 -14.76 -23.21
C GLY A 47 8.98 -13.68 -22.46
N GLN A 48 7.86 -13.21 -23.01
CA GLN A 48 6.98 -12.23 -22.40
C GLN A 48 5.61 -12.86 -22.14
N GLU A 49 4.88 -12.27 -21.20
CA GLU A 49 3.50 -12.61 -20.92
C GLU A 49 2.81 -11.42 -20.24
N GLU A 50 1.49 -11.32 -20.44
CA GLU A 50 0.63 -10.32 -19.80
C GLU A 50 0.19 -10.81 -18.41
N PHE A 51 0.47 -10.00 -17.40
CA PHE A 51 0.14 -10.27 -16.00
C PHE A 51 -0.90 -9.26 -15.49
N ASP A 52 -1.91 -9.77 -14.80
CA ASP A 52 -2.75 -8.97 -13.92
C ASP A 52 -2.11 -8.95 -12.52
N LEU A 53 -1.38 -7.87 -12.24
CA LEU A 53 -0.67 -7.66 -10.97
C LEU A 53 -1.63 -7.55 -9.78
N THR A 54 -2.91 -7.23 -10.03
CA THR A 54 -3.91 -7.10 -8.96
C THR A 54 -4.29 -8.43 -8.33
N GLN A 55 -3.95 -9.55 -8.97
CA GLN A 55 -4.13 -10.89 -8.39
C GLN A 55 -3.30 -11.11 -7.12
N ALA A 56 -2.16 -10.43 -7.00
CA ALA A 56 -1.34 -10.47 -5.79
C ALA A 56 -1.86 -9.56 -4.66
N ALA A 57 -2.83 -8.67 -4.94
CA ALA A 57 -3.26 -7.64 -4.00
C ALA A 57 -3.81 -8.22 -2.69
N ALA A 58 -4.58 -9.31 -2.75
CA ALA A 58 -5.16 -9.91 -1.55
C ALA A 58 -4.09 -10.52 -0.63
N ASP A 59 -3.06 -11.13 -1.21
CA ASP A 59 -1.93 -11.69 -0.46
C ASP A 59 -1.07 -10.56 0.16
N ILE A 60 -0.73 -9.54 -0.63
CA ILE A 60 0.01 -8.37 -0.15
C ILE A 60 -0.73 -7.65 0.99
N MET A 61 -2.05 -7.46 0.86
CA MET A 61 -2.83 -6.75 1.87
C MET A 61 -2.99 -7.54 3.16
N ASP A 62 -2.94 -8.87 3.14
CA ASP A 62 -3.08 -9.75 4.32
C ASP A 62 -4.22 -9.35 5.28
N ASN A 63 -5.40 -9.04 4.73
CA ASN A 63 -6.57 -8.54 5.46
C ASN A 63 -6.37 -7.22 6.25
N GLU A 64 -5.30 -6.47 5.99
CA GLU A 64 -5.08 -5.17 6.60
C GLU A 64 -6.00 -4.11 5.98
N PRO A 65 -6.91 -3.52 6.77
CA PRO A 65 -7.83 -2.52 6.27
C PRO A 65 -7.09 -1.18 6.06
N ASN A 66 -7.49 -0.43 5.04
CA ASN A 66 -6.98 0.91 4.71
C ASN A 66 -5.58 0.97 4.05
N LEU A 67 -5.17 -0.08 3.35
CA LEU A 67 -4.04 -0.02 2.44
C LEU A 67 -4.47 0.51 1.06
N ILE A 68 -3.59 1.31 0.45
CA ILE A 68 -3.69 1.72 -0.96
C ILE A 68 -2.49 1.10 -1.66
N LEU A 69 -2.74 0.41 -2.78
CA LEU A 69 -1.69 -0.21 -3.59
C LEU A 69 -1.37 0.67 -4.79
N SER A 70 -0.08 0.84 -5.05
CA SER A 70 0.48 1.31 -6.31
C SER A 70 1.52 0.29 -6.79
N TYR A 71 1.68 0.19 -8.10
CA TYR A 71 2.57 -0.79 -8.72
C TYR A 71 3.67 -0.04 -9.45
N HIS A 72 4.91 -0.46 -9.25
CA HIS A 72 6.10 0.21 -9.80
C HIS A 72 7.08 -0.85 -10.29
N LEU A 73 7.92 -0.48 -11.26
CA LEU A 73 8.95 -1.38 -11.81
C LEU A 73 10.17 -1.50 -10.91
N THR A 74 10.47 -0.46 -10.14
CA THR A 74 11.65 -0.40 -9.27
C THR A 74 11.27 0.00 -7.85
N TYR A 75 12.11 -0.38 -6.89
CA TYR A 75 11.96 0.04 -5.51
C TYR A 75 12.09 1.56 -5.37
N ASP A 76 13.04 2.19 -6.07
CA ASP A 76 13.26 3.64 -6.00
C ASP A 76 12.03 4.43 -6.50
N ASP A 77 11.40 3.97 -7.59
CA ASP A 77 10.15 4.57 -8.08
C ASP A 77 9.01 4.42 -7.07
N ALA A 78 8.93 3.28 -6.38
CA ALA A 78 7.93 3.04 -5.33
C ALA A 78 8.17 3.90 -4.08
N ASP A 79 9.43 4.05 -3.64
CA ASP A 79 9.81 4.85 -2.48
C ASP A 79 9.57 6.35 -2.71
N GLN A 80 9.77 6.82 -3.95
CA GLN A 80 9.53 8.21 -4.33
C GLN A 80 8.11 8.50 -4.81
N ASP A 81 7.24 7.48 -4.90
CA ASP A 81 5.89 7.55 -5.46
C ASP A 81 5.83 8.18 -6.86
N ILE A 82 6.69 7.69 -7.76
CA ILE A 82 6.79 8.14 -9.15
C ILE A 82 6.64 6.96 -10.11
N ASN A 83 6.33 7.26 -11.39
CA ASN A 83 6.28 6.26 -12.47
C ASN A 83 5.40 5.03 -12.17
N ALA A 84 4.28 5.22 -11.48
CA ALA A 84 3.33 4.14 -11.22
C ALA A 84 2.81 3.53 -12.54
N ILE A 85 2.67 2.21 -12.56
CA ILE A 85 2.07 1.46 -13.65
C ILE A 85 0.60 1.86 -13.74
N ALA A 86 0.23 2.49 -14.85
CA ALA A 86 -1.10 3.07 -15.04
C ALA A 86 -2.21 2.02 -15.13
N ASP A 87 -1.89 0.86 -15.72
CA ASP A 87 -2.80 -0.28 -15.81
C ASP A 87 -2.13 -1.55 -15.27
N PRO A 88 -2.34 -1.88 -13.98
CA PRO A 88 -1.78 -3.09 -13.39
C PRO A 88 -2.50 -4.37 -13.82
N THR A 89 -3.62 -4.30 -14.53
CA THR A 89 -4.39 -5.49 -14.95
C THR A 89 -3.87 -6.11 -16.25
N GLN A 90 -3.07 -5.37 -17.01
CA GLN A 90 -2.52 -5.78 -18.31
C GLN A 90 -1.02 -5.46 -18.43
N PHE A 91 -0.23 -5.82 -17.42
CA PHE A 91 1.20 -5.54 -17.40
C PHE A 91 1.99 -6.58 -18.21
N VAL A 92 2.72 -6.15 -19.25
CA VAL A 92 3.55 -7.05 -20.06
C VAL A 92 4.96 -7.18 -19.46
N SER A 93 5.31 -8.39 -19.04
CA SER A 93 6.65 -8.71 -18.55
C SER A 93 7.69 -8.51 -19.66
N GLY A 94 8.83 -7.87 -19.33
CA GLY A 94 9.93 -7.62 -20.30
C GLY A 94 10.02 -6.21 -20.88
N THR A 95 9.21 -5.25 -20.43
CA THR A 95 9.39 -3.82 -20.78
C THR A 95 10.38 -3.06 -19.88
N ALA A 96 10.89 -3.69 -18.81
CA ALA A 96 11.84 -3.09 -17.89
C ALA A 96 13.08 -3.99 -17.67
N THR A 97 14.23 -3.34 -17.71
CA THR A 97 15.56 -3.91 -17.67
C THR A 97 15.85 -4.59 -16.33
N SER A 98 16.19 -5.88 -16.39
CA SER A 98 16.83 -6.72 -15.36
C SER A 98 16.24 -6.75 -13.95
N MET A 99 15.78 -7.94 -13.56
CA MET A 99 15.98 -8.44 -12.19
C MET A 99 17.47 -8.47 -11.83
#